data_AF-C5L781-F1
#
_entry.id   AF-C5L781-F1
#
_cell.length_a   1.000
_cell.length_b   1.000
_cell.length_c   1.000
_cell.angle_alpha   90.00
_cell.angle_beta   90.00
_cell.angle_gamma   90.00
#
_symmetry.space_group_name_H-M   'P 1'
#
loop_
_entity.id
_entity.type
_entity.pdbx_description
1 polymer ?
#
loop_
_entity_poly.entity_id
_entity_poly.type
_entity_poly.pdbx_seq_one_letter_code
_entity_poly.pdbx_strand_id
1 'polypeptide(L)'
;MWEVVAEKLALSNPPIPVGQIDASKYPEVRVKHEIRANPTIKLFIDEEAFEFPLEEERTWANIVNWINERTNREQVVSDAEEMDVFLDENPLAIVGLFISERDSEMFKKTSRHFDDVSFAVTYGSNSREMAQYLVKQGCLLNF
;
A
#
# COMPACT_ATOMS: atom_id res chain seq x y z
N MET A 1 -6.69 -12.89 -18.49
CA MET A 1 -5.70 -12.47 -17.49
C MET A 1 -5.93 -11.03 -17.04
N TRP A 2 -5.78 -10.04 -17.93
CA TRP A 2 -5.93 -8.61 -17.57
C TRP A 2 -7.33 -8.22 -17.10
N GLU A 3 -8.38 -8.81 -17.67
CA GLU A 3 -9.76 -8.62 -17.20
C GLU A 3 -9.92 -9.04 -15.74
N VAL A 4 -9.37 -10.20 -15.37
CA VAL A 4 -9.38 -10.70 -13.99
C VAL A 4 -8.61 -9.77 -13.05
N VAL A 5 -7.45 -9.24 -13.49
CA VAL A 5 -6.70 -8.24 -12.71
C VAL A 5 -7.57 -7.00 -12.48
N ALA A 6 -8.20 -6.47 -13.53
CA ALA A 6 -9.08 -5.31 -13.42
C ALA A 6 -10.29 -5.54 -12.50
N GLU A 7 -10.95 -6.70 -12.62
CA GLU A 7 -12.06 -7.09 -11.75
C GLU A 7 -11.66 -7.18 -10.28
N LYS A 8 -10.50 -7.78 -9.98
CA LYS A 8 -10.00 -7.89 -8.61
C LYS A 8 -9.65 -6.53 -8.00
N LEU A 9 -8.97 -5.68 -8.76
CA LEU A 9 -8.52 -4.37 -8.31
C LEU A 9 -9.64 -3.33 -8.22
N ALA A 10 -10.72 -3.51 -8.98
CA ALA A 10 -11.93 -2.70 -8.83
C ALA A 10 -12.65 -2.91 -7.48
N LEU A 11 -12.39 -4.02 -6.79
CA LEU A 11 -12.94 -4.31 -5.46
C LEU A 11 -12.11 -3.70 -4.32
N SER A 12 -10.94 -3.12 -4.61
CA SER A 12 -10.13 -2.40 -3.63
C SER A 12 -10.85 -1.14 -3.12
N ASN A 13 -10.44 -0.65 -1.95
CA ASN A 13 -10.95 0.61 -1.39
C ASN A 13 -9.78 1.59 -1.13
N PRO A 14 -9.59 2.61 -1.98
CA PRO A 14 -10.39 2.96 -3.15
C PRO A 14 -10.21 1.97 -4.33
N PRO A 15 -11.18 1.91 -5.28
CA PRO A 15 -11.03 1.09 -6.48
C PRO A 15 -9.80 1.49 -7.29
N ILE A 16 -9.01 0.51 -7.72
CA ILE A 16 -7.78 0.75 -8.50
C ILE A 16 -8.09 0.51 -9.99
N PRO A 17 -8.11 1.57 -10.83
CA PRO A 17 -8.41 1.43 -12.24
C PRO A 17 -7.24 0.79 -13.00
N VAL A 18 -7.57 -0.10 -13.94
CA VAL A 18 -6.59 -0.76 -14.81
C VAL A 18 -6.84 -0.34 -16.26
N GLY A 19 -5.78 0.14 -16.93
CA GLY A 19 -5.81 0.53 -18.33
C GLY A 19 -4.84 -0.31 -19.17
N GLN A 20 -5.12 -0.42 -20.46
CA GLN A 20 -4.19 -0.99 -21.45
C GLN A 20 -3.96 0.01 -22.56
N ILE A 21 -2.71 0.08 -23.05
CA ILE A 21 -2.32 0.96 -24.13
C ILE A 21 -1.45 0.21 -25.14
N ASP A 22 -1.77 0.36 -26.43
CA ASP A 22 -0.92 -0.13 -27.52
C ASP A 22 0.23 0.85 -27.73
N ALA A 23 1.34 0.61 -27.02
CA ALA A 23 2.51 1.46 -27.04
C ALA A 23 3.12 1.65 -28.45
N SER A 24 2.79 0.81 -29.43
CA SER A 24 3.25 0.95 -30.82
C SER A 24 2.59 2.14 -31.53
N LYS A 25 1.39 2.53 -31.09
CA LYS A 25 0.63 3.66 -31.64
C LYS A 25 0.91 4.99 -30.95
N TYR A 26 1.59 4.95 -29.79
CA TYR A 26 1.83 6.12 -28.93
C TYR A 26 3.33 6.21 -28.57
N PRO A 27 4.20 6.67 -29.50
CA PRO A 27 5.64 6.77 -29.27
C PRO A 27 5.99 7.68 -28.09
N GLU A 28 5.21 8.72 -27.83
CA GLU A 28 5.37 9.63 -26.69
C GLU A 28 5.21 8.92 -25.35
N VAL A 29 4.29 7.94 -25.25
CA VAL A 29 4.08 7.13 -24.04
C VAL A 29 5.31 6.24 -23.80
N ARG A 30 5.85 5.64 -24.87
CA ARG A 30 7.06 4.81 -24.76
C ARG A 30 8.26 5.59 -24.24
N VAL A 31 8.47 6.80 -24.75
CA VAL A 31 9.58 7.66 -24.31
C VAL A 31 9.35 8.13 -22.88
N LYS A 32 8.17 8.70 -22.59
CA LYS A 32 7.85 9.27 -21.28
C LYS A 32 7.95 8.25 -20.14
N HIS A 33 7.51 7.02 -20.36
CA HIS A 33 7.48 5.97 -19.34
C HIS A 33 8.58 4.92 -19.52
N GLU A 34 9.55 5.18 -20.39
CA GLU A 34 10.69 4.29 -20.66
C GLU A 34 10.31 2.84 -21.03
N ILE A 35 9.30 2.66 -21.89
CA ILE A 35 8.85 1.33 -22.32
C ILE A 35 9.82 0.75 -23.36
N ARG A 36 10.73 -0.11 -22.88
CA ARG A 36 11.80 -0.73 -23.69
C ARG A 36 11.37 -2.05 -24.35
N ALA A 37 10.47 -2.80 -23.73
CA ALA A 37 9.97 -4.08 -24.21
C ALA A 37 8.46 -4.21 -23.94
N ASN A 38 7.81 -5.14 -24.63
CA ASN A 38 6.39 -5.43 -24.44
C ASN A 38 6.19 -6.88 -23.96
N PRO A 39 5.18 -7.16 -23.10
CA PRO A 39 4.45 -6.16 -22.31
C PRO A 39 5.33 -5.60 -21.17
N THR A 40 5.03 -4.37 -20.75
CA THR A 40 5.53 -3.71 -19.53
C THR A 40 4.33 -3.32 -18.69
N ILE A 41 4.35 -3.63 -17.40
CA ILE A 41 3.28 -3.29 -16.45
C ILE A 41 3.83 -2.17 -15.55
N LYS A 42 3.08 -1.07 -15.45
CA LYS A 42 3.42 0.04 -14.56
C LYS A 42 2.27 0.36 -13.62
N LEU A 43 2.58 0.52 -12.34
CA LEU A 43 1.69 1.02 -11.30
C LEU A 43 2.03 2.48 -11.03
N PHE A 44 1.01 3.33 -10.99
CA PHE A 44 1.17 4.75 -10.71
C PHE A 44 0.57 5.07 -9.35
N ILE A 45 1.40 5.55 -8.43
CA ILE A 45 0.99 5.96 -7.07
C ILE A 45 1.57 7.35 -6.85
N ASP A 46 0.72 8.34 -6.55
CA ASP A 46 1.14 9.70 -6.19
C ASP A 46 2.18 10.32 -7.15
N GLU A 47 1.93 10.16 -8.45
CA GLU A 47 2.78 10.63 -9.57
C GLU A 47 4.08 9.82 -9.81
N GLU A 48 4.41 8.86 -8.94
CA GLU A 48 5.51 7.93 -9.12
C GLU A 48 5.07 6.69 -9.90
N ALA A 49 5.99 6.14 -10.71
CA ALA A 49 5.73 4.98 -11.56
C ALA A 49 6.63 3.80 -11.17
N PHE A 50 6.01 2.71 -10.74
CA PHE A 50 6.66 1.46 -10.37
C PHE A 50 6.50 0.46 -11.51
N GLU A 51 7.59 -0.23 -11.90
CA GLU A 51 7.53 -1.27 -12.92
C GLU A 51 7.45 -2.66 -12.26
N PHE A 52 6.58 -3.52 -12.79
CA PHE A 52 6.46 -4.90 -12.32
C PHE A 52 7.79 -5.65 -12.54
N PRO A 53 8.32 -6.37 -11.54
CA PRO A 53 9.61 -7.05 -11.64
C PRO A 53 9.69 -8.00 -12.82
N LEU A 54 10.82 -7.99 -13.54
CA LEU A 54 11.03 -8.87 -14.69
C LEU A 54 11.22 -10.35 -14.30
N GLU A 55 11.73 -10.59 -13.09
CA GLU A 55 11.97 -11.94 -12.55
C GLU A 55 10.69 -12.60 -12.04
N GLU A 56 9.60 -11.84 -11.87
CA GLU A 56 8.35 -12.36 -11.34
C GLU A 56 7.43 -12.86 -12.46
N GLU A 57 6.79 -14.02 -12.24
CA GLU A 57 5.90 -14.59 -13.24
C GLU A 57 4.65 -13.71 -13.41
N ARG A 58 4.31 -13.39 -14.65
CA ARG A 58 3.16 -12.54 -15.01
C ARG A 58 1.86 -13.33 -14.95
N THR A 59 1.44 -13.67 -13.74
CA THR A 59 0.12 -14.23 -13.45
C THR A 59 -0.81 -13.13 -12.90
N TRP A 60 -2.12 -13.32 -13.02
CA TRP A 60 -3.07 -12.36 -12.45
C TRP A 60 -2.89 -12.21 -10.93
N ALA A 61 -2.53 -13.30 -10.23
CA ALA A 61 -2.37 -13.32 -8.78
C ALA A 61 -1.13 -12.51 -8.36
N ASN A 62 0.01 -12.76 -9.01
CA ASN A 62 1.26 -12.04 -8.72
C ASN A 62 1.11 -10.54 -8.96
N ILE A 63 0.47 -10.15 -10.06
CA ILE A 63 0.25 -8.73 -10.38
C ILE A 63 -0.66 -8.06 -9.34
N VAL A 64 -1.75 -8.72 -8.93
CA VAL A 64 -2.66 -8.19 -7.89
C VAL A 64 -1.93 -8.08 -6.55
N ASN A 65 -1.14 -9.08 -6.17
CA ASN A 65 -0.36 -9.06 -4.93
C ASN A 65 0.67 -7.93 -4.95
N TRP A 66 1.47 -7.82 -6.02
CA TRP A 66 2.46 -6.77 -6.20
C TRP A 66 1.88 -5.35 -6.10
N ILE A 67 0.66 -5.15 -6.62
CA ILE A 67 -0.07 -3.88 -6.49
C ILE A 67 -0.54 -3.66 -5.05
N ASN A 68 -1.17 -4.66 -4.44
CA ASN A 68 -1.70 -4.56 -3.08
C ASN A 68 -0.61 -4.26 -2.04
N GLU A 69 0.57 -4.89 -2.16
CA GLU A 69 1.73 -4.64 -1.29
C GLU A 69 2.22 -3.18 -1.34
N ARG A 70 1.99 -2.49 -2.46
CA ARG A 70 2.37 -1.08 -2.66
C ARG A 70 1.26 -0.11 -2.31
N THR A 71 -0.01 -0.50 -2.47
CA THR A 71 -1.14 0.38 -2.19
C THR A 71 -1.61 0.31 -0.74
N ASN A 72 -1.40 -0.83 -0.08
CA ASN A 72 -1.84 -1.14 1.29
C ASN A 72 -0.60 -1.42 2.16
N ARG A 73 0.14 -0.36 2.48
CA ARG A 73 1.42 -0.47 3.21
C ARG A 73 1.23 -0.57 4.72
N GLU A 74 0.05 -0.22 5.20
CA GLU A 74 -0.30 -0.26 6.60
C GLU A 74 -0.95 -1.60 7.01
N GLN A 75 -0.54 -2.11 8.17
CA GLN A 75 -1.21 -3.23 8.83
C GLN A 75 -2.33 -2.71 9.74
N VAL A 76 -3.54 -3.27 9.60
CA VAL A 76 -4.62 -2.97 10.55
C VAL A 76 -4.41 -3.82 11.80
N VAL A 77 -4.31 -3.16 12.96
CA VAL A 77 -4.10 -3.79 14.27
C VAL A 77 -5.30 -3.51 15.17
N SER A 78 -5.87 -4.58 15.72
CA SER A 78 -7.13 -4.54 16.45
C SER A 78 -6.97 -4.63 17.96
N ASP A 79 -5.87 -5.20 18.45
CA ASP A 79 -5.63 -5.40 19.89
C ASP A 79 -4.14 -5.34 20.26
N ALA A 80 -3.87 -5.37 21.56
CA ALA A 80 -2.53 -5.22 22.11
C ALA A 80 -1.59 -6.38 21.75
N GLU A 81 -2.10 -7.59 21.56
CA GLU A 81 -1.27 -8.75 21.19
C GLU A 81 -0.77 -8.60 19.75
N GLU A 82 -1.66 -8.24 18.83
CA GLU A 82 -1.28 -7.90 17.45
C GLU A 82 -0.31 -6.71 17.40
N MET A 83 -0.49 -5.72 18.28
CA MET A 83 0.42 -4.57 18.36
C MET A 83 1.81 -4.97 18.84
N ASP A 84 1.92 -5.86 19.82
CA ASP A 84 3.22 -6.34 20.31
C ASP A 84 3.97 -7.09 19.24
N VAL A 85 3.29 -8.01 18.54
CA VAL A 85 3.89 -8.72 17.39
C VAL A 85 4.38 -7.73 16.33
N PHE A 86 3.54 -6.75 15.98
CA PHE A 86 3.92 -5.74 15.00
C PHE A 86 5.13 -4.92 15.46
N LEU A 87 5.19 -4.45 16.70
CA LEU A 87 6.30 -3.64 17.19
C LEU A 87 7.59 -4.45 17.34
N ASP A 88 7.50 -5.72 17.74
CA ASP A 88 8.65 -6.62 17.88
C ASP A 88 9.29 -6.95 16.52
N GLU A 89 8.47 -7.15 15.48
CA GLU A 89 8.94 -7.43 14.12
C GLU A 89 9.45 -6.17 13.40
N ASN A 90 9.00 -4.99 13.83
CA ASN A 90 9.23 -3.73 13.12
C ASN A 90 9.94 -2.69 14.00
N PRO A 91 11.29 -2.69 14.05
CA PRO A 91 12.05 -1.82 14.95
C PRO A 91 11.91 -0.32 14.64
N LEU A 92 11.52 0.02 13.40
CA LEU A 92 11.18 1.37 12.98
C LEU A 92 9.73 1.38 12.48
N ALA A 93 8.82 1.72 13.39
CA ALA A 93 7.39 1.66 13.13
C ALA A 93 6.69 2.97 13.47
N ILE A 94 5.63 3.28 12.71
CA ILE A 94 4.71 4.38 12.97
C ILE A 94 3.30 3.79 13.15
N VAL A 95 2.67 4.11 14.28
CA VAL A 95 1.30 3.67 14.59
C VAL A 95 0.33 4.84 14.47
N GLY A 96 -0.62 4.72 13.56
CA GLY A 96 -1.71 5.66 13.35
C GLY A 96 -2.95 5.29 14.17
N LEU A 97 -3.37 6.20 15.06
CA LEU A 97 -4.55 6.05 15.90
C LEU A 97 -5.69 6.91 15.34
N PHE A 98 -6.72 6.29 14.77
CA PHE A 98 -7.79 7.02 14.07
C PHE A 98 -9.19 6.69 14.61
N ILE A 99 -10.14 7.59 14.40
CA ILE A 99 -11.55 7.32 14.75
C ILE A 99 -12.17 6.37 13.74
N SER A 100 -11.90 6.56 12.45
CA SER A 100 -12.40 5.74 11.35
C SER A 100 -11.37 5.63 10.21
N GLU A 101 -11.62 4.72 9.27
CA GLU A 101 -10.77 4.57 8.09
C GLU A 101 -10.70 5.81 7.20
N ARG A 102 -11.74 6.65 7.19
CA ARG A 102 -11.72 7.91 6.44
C ARG A 102 -10.72 8.90 7.01
N ASP A 103 -10.51 8.87 8.33
CA ASP A 103 -9.60 9.80 8.99
C ASP A 103 -8.13 9.42 8.76
N SER A 104 -7.85 8.21 8.25
CA SER A 104 -6.50 7.72 8.01
C SER A 104 -5.99 7.89 6.58
N GLU A 105 -6.78 8.49 5.67
CA GLU A 105 -6.42 8.57 4.24
C GLU A 105 -5.03 9.18 3.99
N MET A 106 -4.71 10.30 4.66
CA MET A 106 -3.38 10.94 4.51
C MET A 106 -2.25 10.08 5.07
N PHE A 107 -2.51 9.33 6.13
CA PHE A 107 -1.54 8.41 6.73
C PHE A 107 -1.26 7.23 5.79
N LYS A 108 -2.31 6.62 5.25
CA LYS A 108 -2.20 5.56 4.23
C LYS A 108 -1.51 6.03 2.96
N LYS A 109 -1.71 7.30 2.58
CA LYS A 109 -0.98 7.91 1.46
C LYS A 109 0.51 8.03 1.80
N THR A 110 0.82 8.53 2.99
CA THR A 110 2.20 8.76 3.43
C THR A 110 2.99 7.46 3.54
N SER A 111 2.39 6.37 4.04
CA SER A 111 3.06 5.07 4.21
C SER A 111 3.63 4.48 2.91
N ARG A 112 3.09 4.90 1.76
CA ARG A 112 3.55 4.47 0.43
C ARG A 112 4.90 5.02 0.00
N HIS A 113 5.38 6.06 0.68
CA HIS A 113 6.63 6.76 0.36
C HIS A 113 7.80 6.34 1.24
N PHE A 114 7.61 5.35 2.12
CA PHE A 114 8.63 4.88 3.04
C PHE A 114 8.76 3.36 2.98
N ASP A 115 9.80 2.88 2.31
CA ASP A 115 10.07 1.45 2.20
C ASP A 115 10.62 0.86 3.52
N ASP A 116 11.46 1.63 4.23
CA ASP A 116 12.19 1.22 5.43
C ASP A 116 11.43 1.45 6.75
N VAL A 117 10.18 1.92 6.69
CA VAL A 117 9.35 2.19 7.86
C VAL A 117 8.06 1.38 7.75
N SER A 118 7.73 0.66 8.81
CA SER A 118 6.48 -0.10 8.89
C SER A 118 5.37 0.74 9.49
N PHE A 119 4.17 0.63 8.91
CA PHE A 119 3.02 1.41 9.34
C PHE A 119 1.95 0.49 9.90
N ALA A 120 1.41 0.81 11.08
CA ALA A 120 0.20 0.20 11.60
C ALA A 120 -0.90 1.24 11.74
N VAL A 121 -2.15 0.81 11.61
CA VAL A 121 -3.33 1.65 11.84
C VAL A 121 -4.33 0.92 12.73
N THR A 122 -4.99 1.69 13.59
CA THR A 122 -6.11 1.19 14.40
C THR A 122 -7.23 2.23 14.47
N TYR A 123 -8.45 1.76 14.69
CA TYR A 123 -9.67 2.53 14.51
C TYR A 123 -10.59 2.48 15.73
N GLY A 124 -11.44 3.50 15.91
CA GLY A 124 -12.57 3.47 16.82
C GLY A 124 -12.22 3.21 18.29
N SER A 125 -12.89 2.24 18.91
CA SER A 125 -12.63 1.83 20.30
C SER A 125 -11.22 1.29 20.49
N ASN A 126 -10.75 0.49 19.54
CA ASN A 126 -9.44 -0.17 19.58
C ASN A 126 -8.34 0.89 19.59
N SER A 127 -8.50 1.98 18.83
CA SER A 127 -7.58 3.11 18.84
C SER A 127 -7.42 3.75 20.22
N ARG A 128 -8.50 3.88 21.00
CA ARG A 128 -8.44 4.44 22.36
C ARG A 128 -7.75 3.49 23.33
N GLU A 129 -8.04 2.20 23.23
CA GLU A 129 -7.38 1.17 24.03
C GLU A 129 -5.88 1.13 23.72
N MET A 130 -5.54 1.19 22.43
CA MET A 130 -4.16 1.21 21.94
C MET A 130 -3.40 2.46 22.40
N ALA A 131 -4.04 3.62 22.43
CA ALA A 131 -3.43 4.83 22.98
C ALA A 131 -2.99 4.60 24.44
N GLN A 132 -3.86 4.03 25.28
CA GLN A 132 -3.53 3.73 26.67
C GLN A 132 -2.43 2.68 26.79
N TYR A 133 -2.45 1.69 25.90
CA TYR A 133 -1.44 0.64 25.84
C TYR A 133 -0.05 1.20 25.51
N LEU A 134 0.07 1.95 24.42
CA LEU A 134 1.32 2.53 23.94
C LEU A 134 1.91 3.56 24.93
N VAL A 135 1.07 4.30 25.66
CA VAL A 135 1.54 5.20 26.73
C VAL A 135 2.25 4.40 27.83
N LYS A 136 1.70 3.24 28.23
CA LYS A 136 2.31 2.39 29.27
C LYS A 136 3.63 1.80 28.81
N GLN A 137 3.78 1.51 27.52
CA GLN A 137 5.01 1.00 26.92
C GLN A 137 6.06 2.10 26.66
N GLY A 138 5.70 3.38 26.77
CA GLY A 138 6.59 4.51 26.51
C GLY A 138 6.80 4.82 25.02
N CYS A 139 5.92 4.33 24.14
CA CYS A 139 6.08 4.37 22.67
C CYS A 139 5.30 5.50 21.97
N LEU A 140 4.82 6.53 22.68
CA LEU A 140 4.00 7.59 22.09
C LEU A 140 4.74 8.93 22.01
N LEU A 141 4.89 9.46 20.78
CA LEU A 141 5.23 10.85 20.51
C LEU A 141 3.93 11.67 20.44
N ASN A 142 3.79 12.63 21.34
CA ASN A 142 2.69 13.60 21.33
C ASN A 142 3.04 14.74 20.36
N PHE A 143 2.20 15.00 19.36
CA PHE A 143 2.31 16.16 18.47
C PHE A 143 1.21 17.19 18.77
#